data_AF-A0A516GIC9-F1
#
_entry.id   AF-A0A516GIC9-F1
#
_cell.length_a   1.000
_cell.length_b   1.000
_cell.length_c   1.000
_cell.angle_alpha   90.00
_cell.angle_beta   90.00
_cell.angle_gamma   90.00
#
_symmetry.space_group_name_H-M   'P 1'
#
loop_
_entity.id
_entity.type
_entity.pdbx_description
1 polymer ?
#
loop_
_entity_poly.entity_id
_entity_poly.type
_entity_poly.pdbx_seq_one_letter_code
_entity_poly.pdbx_strand_id
1 'polypeptide(L)'
;MKTLLKKEFNTHGQNKLLYIVLLVVGMMQVFLARSLFGAEGGGALAKTIFQDNSIIYSLIATIFTPIIAGVLGYYFISSEFEQRTWEMYFLGIKNKSKILWTKYVVLLFYWIAYNICIWGIFLGLSAFYWQRQVDLFLFG
;
A
#
# COMPACT_ATOMS: atom_id res chain seq x y z
N MET A 1 19.09 -10.89 14.71
CA MET A 1 17.78 -10.40 14.21
C MET A 1 18.00 -9.49 13.01
N LYS A 2 18.88 -8.48 13.12
CA LYS A 2 19.33 -7.62 11.99
C LYS A 2 19.75 -8.38 10.72
N THR A 3 20.54 -9.45 10.84
CA THR A 3 20.97 -10.28 9.70
C THR A 3 19.82 -11.03 9.03
N LEU A 4 18.85 -11.52 9.81
CA LEU A 4 17.64 -12.18 9.30
C LEU A 4 16.74 -11.16 8.60
N LEU A 5 16.50 -9.99 9.21
CA LEU A 5 15.75 -8.89 8.59
C LEU A 5 16.35 -8.49 7.23
N LYS A 6 17.67 -8.27 7.19
CA LYS A 6 18.36 -7.90 5.94
C LYS A 6 18.21 -8.98 4.86
N LYS A 7 18.28 -10.26 5.25
CA LYS A 7 18.07 -11.38 4.33
C LYS A 7 16.63 -11.39 3.77
N GLU A 8 15.63 -11.26 4.64
CA GLU A 8 14.22 -11.22 4.25
C GLU A 8 13.92 -10.04 3.32
N PHE A 9 14.40 -8.84 3.64
CA PHE A 9 14.28 -7.68 2.76
C PHE A 9 14.95 -7.87 1.40
N ASN A 10 16.15 -8.45 1.34
CA ASN A 10 16.82 -8.71 0.06
C ASN A 10 16.10 -9.78 -0.77
N THR A 11 15.50 -10.78 -0.11
CA THR A 11 14.82 -11.88 -0.78
C THR A 11 13.48 -11.43 -1.36
N HIS A 12 12.66 -10.75 -0.56
CA HIS A 12 11.36 -10.25 -1.00
C HIS A 12 11.48 -8.96 -1.84
N GLY A 13 12.52 -8.17 -1.60
CA GLY A 13 12.74 -6.89 -2.29
C GLY A 13 13.14 -7.01 -3.76
N GLN A 14 13.44 -8.23 -4.22
CA GLN A 14 13.67 -8.51 -5.63
C GLN A 14 12.43 -9.03 -6.36
N ASN A 15 11.32 -9.25 -5.63
CA ASN A 15 10.10 -9.79 -6.21
C ASN A 15 9.33 -8.71 -6.99
N LYS A 16 9.66 -8.57 -8.27
CA LYS A 16 9.00 -7.62 -9.19
C LYS A 16 7.49 -7.83 -9.27
N LEU A 17 7.03 -9.08 -9.20
CA LEU A 17 5.61 -9.43 -9.29
C LEU A 17 4.84 -8.84 -8.09
N LEU A 18 5.39 -8.94 -6.88
CA LEU A 18 4.80 -8.34 -5.68
C LEU A 18 4.59 -6.83 -5.85
N TYR A 19 5.59 -6.11 -6.35
CA TYR A 19 5.50 -4.67 -6.58
C TYR A 19 4.47 -4.30 -7.64
N ILE A 20 4.38 -5.07 -8.72
CA ILE A 20 3.37 -4.85 -9.77
C ILE A 20 1.96 -5.04 -9.20
N VAL A 21 1.73 -6.12 -8.45
CA VAL A 21 0.42 -6.38 -7.83
C VAL A 21 0.05 -5.28 -6.84
N LEU A 22 0.98 -4.89 -5.96
CA LEU A 22 0.75 -3.78 -5.02
C LEU A 22 0.46 -2.47 -5.75
N LEU A 23 1.17 -2.17 -6.83
CA LEU A 23 0.92 -0.96 -7.63
C LEU A 23 -0.48 -0.99 -8.26
N VAL A 24 -0.89 -2.12 -8.85
CA VAL A 24 -2.23 -2.26 -9.46
C VAL A 24 -3.32 -2.08 -8.41
N VAL A 25 -3.20 -2.74 -7.26
CA VAL A 25 -4.16 -2.60 -6.15
C VAL A 25 -4.19 -1.17 -5.63
N GLY A 26 -3.04 -0.51 -5.50
CA GLY A 26 -2.96 0.89 -5.09
C GLY A 26 -3.57 1.86 -6.10
N MET A 27 -3.38 1.62 -7.39
CA MET A 27 -4.02 2.41 -8.44
C MET A 27 -5.54 2.22 -8.45
N MET A 28 -6.04 1.00 -8.20
CA MET A 28 -7.47 0.76 -8.02
C MET A 28 -8.03 1.53 -6.82
N GLN A 29 -7.31 1.54 -5.69
CA GLN A 29 -7.67 2.30 -4.49
C GLN A 29 -7.78 3.80 -4.79
N VAL A 30 -6.78 4.38 -5.47
CA VAL A 30 -6.76 5.79 -5.87
C VAL A 30 -7.88 6.10 -6.86
N PHE A 31 -8.10 5.23 -7.84
CA PHE A 31 -9.14 5.42 -8.85
C PHE A 31 -10.54 5.37 -8.23
N LEU A 32 -10.81 4.41 -7.36
CA LEU A 32 -12.09 4.33 -6.63
C LEU A 32 -12.30 5.58 -5.78
N ALA A 33 -11.25 6.00 -5.05
CA ALA A 33 -11.28 7.24 -4.28
C ALA A 33 -11.62 8.45 -5.12
N ARG A 34 -11.09 8.53 -6.34
CA ARG A 34 -11.41 9.61 -7.24
C ARG A 34 -12.79 9.48 -7.89
N SER A 35 -13.22 8.28 -8.26
CA SER A 35 -14.50 8.04 -8.95
C SER A 35 -15.73 8.35 -8.10
N LEU A 36 -15.60 8.20 -6.78
CA LEU A 36 -16.63 8.58 -5.82
C LEU A 36 -16.73 10.09 -5.63
N PHE A 37 -15.80 10.88 -6.21
CA PHE A 37 -16.02 12.29 -6.46
C PHE A 37 -16.83 12.47 -7.73
N GLY A 38 -18.11 12.76 -7.56
CA GLY A 38 -18.95 13.28 -8.62
C GLY A 38 -18.36 14.58 -9.17
N ALA A 39 -18.51 14.77 -10.48
CA ALA A 39 -18.15 15.96 -11.23
C ALA A 39 -19.06 17.16 -10.88
N GLU A 40 -19.18 17.50 -9.61
CA GLU A 40 -20.02 18.61 -9.16
C GLU A 40 -19.17 19.88 -9.04
N GLY A 41 -19.39 20.77 -10.00
CA GLY A 41 -18.76 22.07 -10.08
C GLY A 41 -19.29 23.04 -9.03
N GLY A 42 -18.41 23.96 -8.65
CA GLY A 42 -18.74 25.36 -8.34
C GLY A 42 -19.62 25.61 -7.12
N GLY A 43 -18.98 25.84 -5.97
CA GLY A 43 -19.65 26.50 -4.85
C GLY A 43 -18.82 26.49 -3.58
N ALA A 44 -18.23 27.64 -3.25
CA ALA A 44 -17.65 28.02 -1.96
C ALA A 44 -17.14 26.88 -1.06
N LEU A 45 -15.92 26.39 -1.30
CA LEU A 45 -14.85 26.19 -0.29
C LEU A 45 -13.74 25.28 -0.86
N ALA A 46 -12.68 25.90 -1.34
CA ALA A 46 -11.44 25.24 -1.73
C ALA A 46 -10.85 24.31 -0.64
N LYS A 47 -11.12 24.63 0.63
CA LYS A 47 -10.61 23.91 1.79
C LYS A 47 -11.44 22.68 2.15
N THR A 48 -12.75 22.67 1.86
CA THR A 48 -13.62 21.50 2.12
C THR A 48 -13.38 20.40 1.10
N ILE A 49 -13.18 20.74 -0.18
CA ILE A 49 -12.93 19.74 -1.23
C ILE A 49 -11.69 18.87 -0.93
N PHE A 50 -10.60 19.46 -0.45
CA PHE A 50 -9.41 18.68 -0.08
C PHE A 50 -9.62 17.81 1.17
N GLN A 51 -10.39 18.31 2.15
CA GLN A 51 -10.75 17.56 3.34
C GLN A 51 -11.68 16.39 2.99
N ASP A 52 -12.68 16.62 2.16
CA ASP A 52 -13.62 15.60 1.68
C ASP A 52 -12.89 14.53 0.84
N ASN A 53 -11.97 14.95 -0.04
CA ASN A 53 -11.02 14.09 -0.77
C ASN A 53 -10.25 13.16 0.18
N SER A 54 -9.71 13.72 1.25
CA SER A 54 -8.92 12.95 2.23
C SER A 54 -9.79 11.97 3.02
N ILE A 55 -11.02 12.34 3.36
CA ILE A 55 -11.98 11.48 4.09
C ILE A 55 -12.41 10.30 3.21
N ILE A 56 -12.79 10.55 1.96
CA ILE A 56 -13.23 9.50 1.02
C ILE A 56 -12.08 8.54 0.73
N TYR A 57 -10.86 9.04 0.53
CA TYR A 57 -9.72 8.15 0.39
C TYR A 57 -9.50 7.31 1.64
N SER A 58 -9.59 7.89 2.85
CA SER A 58 -9.39 7.14 4.10
C SER A 58 -10.40 6.00 4.26
N LEU A 59 -11.66 6.23 3.89
CA LEU A 59 -12.70 5.19 3.88
C LEU A 59 -12.36 4.06 2.92
N ILE A 60 -11.88 4.39 1.72
CA ILE A 60 -11.53 3.38 0.71
C ILE A 60 -10.25 2.65 1.08
N ALA A 61 -9.26 3.34 1.66
CA ALA A 61 -8.06 2.72 2.20
C ALA A 61 -8.41 1.67 3.28
N THR A 62 -9.44 1.94 4.10
CA THR A 62 -9.94 0.98 5.09
C THR A 62 -10.51 -0.27 4.41
N ILE A 63 -11.27 -0.13 3.31
CA ILE A 63 -11.80 -1.27 2.53
C ILE A 63 -10.67 -2.07 1.86
N PHE A 64 -9.62 -1.41 1.38
CA PHE A 64 -8.49 -2.05 0.72
C PHE A 64 -7.52 -2.73 1.68
N THR A 65 -7.53 -2.36 2.97
CA THR A 65 -6.67 -2.94 4.02
C THR A 65 -6.66 -4.48 4.03
N PRO A 66 -7.81 -5.19 4.09
CA PRO A 66 -7.82 -6.65 4.05
C PRO A 66 -7.27 -7.22 2.72
N ILE A 67 -7.48 -6.54 1.60
CA ILE A 67 -6.97 -6.97 0.28
C ILE A 67 -5.44 -6.92 0.27
N ILE A 68 -4.86 -5.80 0.71
CA ILE A 68 -3.41 -5.61 0.78
C ILE A 68 -2.79 -6.59 1.78
N ALA A 69 -3.44 -6.79 2.94
CA ALA A 69 -3.01 -7.76 3.93
C ALA A 69 -3.00 -9.19 3.35
N GLY A 70 -4.01 -9.55 2.55
CA GLY A 70 -4.07 -10.83 1.84
C GLY A 70 -2.96 -11.01 0.80
N VAL A 71 -2.68 -9.98 -0.01
CA VAL A 71 -1.59 -10.01 -0.99
C VAL A 71 -0.23 -10.17 -0.29
N LEU A 72 0.06 -9.34 0.71
CA LEU A 72 1.30 -9.44 1.47
C LEU A 72 1.39 -10.81 2.17
N GLY A 73 0.32 -11.24 2.84
CA GLY A 73 0.25 -12.54 3.50
C GLY A 73 0.55 -13.69 2.54
N TYR A 74 -0.06 -13.70 1.36
CA TYR A 74 0.19 -14.72 0.34
C TYR A 74 1.65 -14.75 -0.09
N TYR A 75 2.28 -13.61 -0.42
CA TYR A 75 3.67 -13.59 -0.89
C TYR A 75 4.68 -13.99 0.20
N PHE A 76 4.42 -13.61 1.45
CA PHE A 76 5.31 -13.96 2.54
C PHE A 76 5.13 -15.42 2.99
N ILE A 77 3.90 -15.95 2.99
CA ILE A 77 3.61 -17.35 3.37
C ILE A 77 3.94 -18.35 2.24
N SER A 78 3.61 -18.04 0.98
CA SER A 78 3.92 -18.92 -0.17
C SER A 78 5.42 -19.12 -0.35
N SER A 79 6.22 -18.07 -0.10
CA SER A 79 7.68 -18.19 -0.09
C SER A 79 8.22 -19.19 0.94
N GLU A 80 7.49 -19.45 2.03
CA GLU A 80 7.90 -20.42 3.05
C GLU A 80 7.81 -21.86 2.55
N PHE A 81 6.77 -22.15 1.75
CA PHE A 81 6.57 -23.45 1.11
C PHE A 81 7.66 -23.72 0.08
N GLU A 82 7.99 -22.73 -0.75
CA GLU A 82 9.03 -22.88 -1.77
C GLU A 82 10.44 -23.00 -1.18
N GLN A 83 10.75 -22.27 -0.10
CA GLN A 83 12.09 -22.26 0.49
C GLN A 83 12.36 -23.38 1.51
N ARG A 84 11.46 -24.38 1.64
CA ARG A 84 11.56 -25.47 2.62
C ARG A 84 11.82 -24.99 4.05
N THR A 85 11.41 -23.76 4.36
CA THR A 85 11.63 -23.18 5.70
C THR A 85 10.87 -24.03 6.73
N TRP A 86 9.70 -24.55 6.34
CA TRP A 86 8.92 -25.54 7.09
C TRP A 86 9.69 -26.80 7.45
N GLU A 87 10.58 -27.30 6.57
CA GLU A 87 11.44 -28.45 6.87
C GLU A 87 12.46 -28.10 7.97
N MET A 88 13.05 -26.90 7.93
CA MET A 88 13.92 -26.41 9.02
C MET A 88 13.15 -26.20 10.34
N TYR A 89 11.86 -25.84 10.27
CA TYR A 89 10.97 -25.76 11.42
C TYR A 89 10.60 -27.14 11.98
N PHE A 90 10.40 -28.15 11.13
CA PHE A 90 10.13 -29.54 11.53
C PHE A 90 11.37 -30.20 12.16
N LEU A 91 12.55 -29.92 11.62
CA LEU A 91 13.82 -30.49 12.08
C LEU A 91 14.38 -29.82 13.35
N GLY A 92 13.74 -28.77 13.88
CA GLY A 92 14.13 -28.12 15.15
C GLY A 92 15.43 -27.30 15.10
N ILE A 93 15.97 -27.05 13.90
CA ILE A 93 17.32 -26.50 13.71
C ILE A 93 17.41 -24.99 14.03
N LYS A 94 16.28 -24.26 14.13
CA LYS A 94 16.26 -22.81 14.43
C LYS A 94 15.13 -22.40 15.38
N ASN A 95 15.37 -21.32 16.14
CA ASN A 95 14.39 -20.73 17.05
C ASN A 95 13.18 -20.18 16.27
N LYS A 96 12.06 -20.91 16.36
CA LYS A 96 10.83 -20.70 15.57
C LYS A 96 10.24 -19.31 15.71
N SER A 97 10.15 -18.83 16.95
CA SER A 97 9.57 -17.53 17.31
C SER A 97 10.33 -16.39 16.65
N LYS A 98 11.68 -16.45 16.67
CA LYS A 98 12.54 -15.39 16.12
C LYS A 98 12.38 -15.19 14.62
N ILE A 99 12.16 -16.27 13.87
CA ILE A 99 11.96 -16.21 12.41
C ILE A 99 10.56 -15.67 12.11
N LEU A 100 9.52 -16.15 12.78
CA LEU A 100 8.15 -15.63 12.64
C LEU A 100 8.08 -14.13 12.92
N TRP A 101 8.65 -13.69 14.04
CA TRP A 101 8.72 -12.26 14.40
C TRP A 101 9.45 -11.42 13.35
N THR A 102 10.53 -11.94 12.77
CA THR A 102 11.26 -11.24 11.70
C THR A 102 10.35 -10.99 10.50
N LYS A 103 9.52 -11.97 10.14
CA LYS A 103 8.61 -11.87 9.00
C LYS A 103 7.45 -10.91 9.24
N TYR A 104 6.84 -10.95 10.42
CA TYR A 104 5.82 -9.97 10.81
C TYR A 104 6.35 -8.54 10.74
N VAL A 105 7.58 -8.31 11.22
CA VAL A 105 8.22 -7.00 11.13
C VAL A 105 8.43 -6.57 9.69
N VAL A 106 8.94 -7.46 8.82
CA VAL A 106 9.15 -7.13 7.40
C VAL A 106 7.81 -6.84 6.70
N LEU A 107 6.79 -7.68 6.93
CA LEU A 107 5.45 -7.47 6.37
C LEU A 107 4.85 -6.12 6.80
N LEU A 108 5.04 -5.74 8.06
CA LEU A 108 4.61 -4.43 8.57
C LEU A 108 5.34 -3.28 7.88
N PHE A 109 6.65 -3.40 7.62
CA PHE A 109 7.38 -2.39 6.83
C PHE A 109 6.86 -2.27 5.40
N TYR A 110 6.55 -3.38 4.73
CA TYR A 110 5.95 -3.37 3.40
C TYR A 110 4.57 -2.70 3.41
N TRP A 111 3.76 -2.99 4.42
CA TRP A 111 2.44 -2.37 4.58
C TRP A 111 2.54 -0.86 4.82
N ILE A 112 3.46 -0.40 5.67
CA ILE A 112 3.70 1.04 5.91
C ILE A 112 4.18 1.71 4.62
N ALA A 113 5.17 1.12 3.93
CA ALA A 113 5.72 1.67 2.69
C ALA A 113 4.64 1.79 1.60
N TYR A 114 3.80 0.76 1.45
CA TYR A 114 2.65 0.80 0.54
C TYR A 114 1.74 2.00 0.83
N ASN A 115 1.32 2.18 2.09
CA ASN A 115 0.41 3.27 2.45
C ASN A 115 1.02 4.65 2.18
N ILE A 116 2.31 4.84 2.48
CA ILE A 116 3.03 6.08 2.19
C ILE A 116 3.04 6.35 0.68
N CYS A 117 3.38 5.35 -0.13
CA CYS A 117 3.46 5.51 -1.59
C CYS A 117 2.09 5.85 -2.21
N ILE A 118 1.05 5.08 -1.89
CA ILE A 118 -0.27 5.30 -2.50
C ILE A 118 -0.91 6.60 -2.02
N TRP A 119 -0.70 6.97 -0.76
CA TRP A 119 -1.14 8.28 -0.25
C TRP A 119 -0.40 9.43 -0.94
N GLY A 120 0.90 9.30 -1.17
CA GLY A 120 1.68 10.27 -1.93
C GLY A 120 1.16 10.45 -3.37
N ILE A 121 0.83 9.35 -4.05
CA ILE A 121 0.24 9.38 -5.40
C ILE A 121 -1.13 10.09 -5.37
N PHE A 122 -1.97 9.77 -4.39
CA PHE A 122 -3.27 10.41 -4.22
C PHE A 122 -3.15 11.92 -3.98
N LEU A 123 -2.25 12.34 -3.10
CA LEU A 123 -2.00 13.76 -2.83
C LEU A 123 -1.49 14.49 -4.07
N GLY A 124 -0.53 13.90 -4.80
CA GLY A 124 0.01 14.48 -6.03
C GLY A 124 -1.06 14.66 -7.11
N LEU A 125 -1.90 13.66 -7.33
CA LEU A 125 -3.03 13.75 -8.26
C LEU A 125 -4.05 14.80 -7.80
N SER A 126 -4.40 14.79 -6.52
CA SER A 126 -5.35 15.75 -5.96
C SER A 126 -4.86 17.20 -6.13
N ALA A 127 -3.56 17.45 -5.89
CA ALA A 127 -2.95 18.76 -6.09
C ALA A 127 -2.90 19.18 -7.57
N PHE A 128 -2.58 18.25 -8.48
CA PHE A 128 -2.52 18.53 -9.92
C PHE A 128 -3.90 18.90 -10.49
N TYR A 129 -4.93 18.12 -10.17
CA TYR A 129 -6.30 18.41 -10.61
C TYR A 129 -6.87 19.67 -9.95
N TRP A 130 -6.49 19.94 -8.69
CA TRP A 130 -6.82 21.18 -8.00
C TRP A 130 -6.26 22.41 -8.74
N GLN A 131 -4.97 22.40 -9.04
CA GLN A 131 -4.32 23.50 -9.77
C GLN A 131 -4.99 23.73 -11.13
N ARG A 132 -5.28 22.66 -11.86
CA ARG A 132 -5.96 22.73 -13.16
C ARG A 132 -7.37 23.33 -13.07
N GLN A 133 -8.13 23.05 -12.01
CA GLN A 133 -9.45 23.66 -11.79
C GLN A 133 -9.35 25.16 -11.50
N VAL A 134 -8.36 25.57 -10.71
CA VAL A 134 -8.09 26.99 -10.42
C VAL A 134 -7.67 27.74 -11.69
N ASP A 135 -6.77 27.16 -12.49
CA ASP A 135 -6.31 27.77 -13.75
C ASP A 135 -7.47 27.93 -14.76
N LEU A 136 -8.33 26.92 -14.90
CA LEU A 136 -9.52 27.00 -15.76
C LEU A 136 -10.54 28.04 -15.30
N PHE A 137 -10.66 28.28 -13.99
CA PHE A 137 -11.59 29.27 -13.42
C PHE A 137 -11.06 30.72 -13.53
N LEU A 138 -9.75 30.92 -13.55
CA LEU A 138 -9.13 32.24 -13.63
C LEU A 138 -8.87 32.74 -15.06
N PHE A 139 -8.73 31.82 -16.03
CA PHE A 139 -8.37 32.13 -17.41
C PHE A 139 -9.41 31.68 -18.46
N GLY A 140 -10.55 31.14 -18.04
CA GLY A 140 -11.72 30.85 -18.88
C GLY A 140 -12.83 31.87 -18.68
#